data_AF-W2PWS6-F1
#
_entry.id   AF-W2PWS6-F1
#
_cell.length_a   1.000
_cell.length_b   1.000
_cell.length_c   1.000
_cell.angle_alpha   90.00
_cell.angle_beta   90.00
_cell.angle_gamma   90.00
#
_symmetry.space_group_name_H-M   'P 1'
#
loop_
_entity.id
_entity.type
_entity.pdbx_description
1 polymer ?
#
loop_
_entity_poly.entity_id
_entity_poly.type
_entity_poly.pdbx_seq_one_letter_code
_entity_poly.pdbx_strand_id
1 'polypeptide(L)'
;MFESFPEVLLIDATHDTNSSNYKLFSFMIHDALGKGQHVQHCLVENERKETLRTACDQFKEGCPSFDSVAVIIIDQDFTELAVLGEQFP
;
A
#
# COMPACT_ATOMS: atom_id res chain seq x y z
N MET A 1 -13.85 2.91 -4.69
CA MET A 1 -13.62 3.53 -3.36
C MET A 1 -12.39 4.41 -3.39
N PHE A 2 -11.23 3.89 -3.83
CA PHE A 2 -10.03 4.68 -4.06
C PHE A 2 -10.28 5.97 -4.87
N GLU A 3 -11.02 5.87 -5.98
CA GLU A 3 -11.37 7.01 -6.84
C GLU A 3 -12.09 8.18 -6.14
N SER A 4 -12.71 7.94 -4.97
CA SER A 4 -13.41 8.99 -4.23
C SER A 4 -12.48 9.82 -3.34
N PHE A 5 -11.34 9.25 -2.94
CA PHE A 5 -10.35 9.87 -2.05
C PHE A 5 -8.93 9.40 -2.40
N PRO A 6 -8.43 9.68 -3.61
CA PRO A 6 -7.17 9.11 -4.09
C PRO A 6 -5.93 9.84 -3.53
N GLU A 7 -6.08 10.99 -2.88
CA GLU A 7 -4.98 11.90 -2.59
C GLU A 7 -4.02 11.39 -1.50
N VAL A 8 -4.55 10.63 -0.54
CA VAL A 8 -3.78 10.11 0.60
C VAL A 8 -3.87 8.60 0.62
N LEU A 9 -2.71 7.96 0.43
CA LEU A 9 -2.56 6.51 0.46
C LEU A 9 -1.77 6.12 1.72
N LEU A 10 -2.34 5.25 2.54
CA LEU A 10 -1.66 4.65 3.67
C LEU A 10 -1.24 3.23 3.30
N ILE A 11 0.01 2.88 3.58
CA ILE A 11 0.58 1.58 3.27
C ILE A 11 1.17 1.00 4.55
N ASP A 12 0.78 -0.23 4.88
CA ASP A 12 1.24 -0.92 6.07
C ASP A 12 1.45 -2.42 5.82
N ALA A 13 2.33 -3.03 6.59
CA ALA A 13 2.62 -4.45 6.58
C ALA A 13 2.54 -5.03 7.99
N THR A 14 1.69 -6.03 8.17
CA THR A 14 1.60 -6.73 9.47
C THR A 14 2.85 -7.56 9.75
N HIS A 15 3.17 -7.69 11.03
CA HIS A 15 4.28 -8.51 11.53
C HIS A 15 3.72 -9.71 12.32
N ASP A 16 4.37 -10.87 12.18
CA ASP A 16 4.10 -12.09 12.95
C ASP A 16 2.64 -12.58 12.92
N THR A 17 1.95 -12.37 11.81
CA THR A 17 0.50 -12.63 11.67
C THR A 17 0.16 -14.13 11.59
N ASN A 18 1.11 -15.00 11.24
CA ASN A 18 0.87 -16.44 11.08
C ASN A 18 2.15 -17.27 11.28
N SER A 19 1.97 -18.59 11.47
CA SER A 19 3.05 -19.55 11.70
C SER A 19 4.05 -19.70 10.54
N SER A 20 3.68 -19.23 9.36
CA SER A 20 4.51 -19.28 8.15
C SER A 20 5.20 -17.95 7.85
N ASN A 21 5.07 -16.95 8.75
CA ASN A 21 5.64 -15.61 8.63
C ASN A 21 5.26 -14.84 7.36
N TYR A 22 4.13 -15.19 6.69
CA TYR A 22 3.59 -14.32 5.64
C TYR A 22 3.15 -12.99 6.25
N LYS A 23 3.38 -11.91 5.53
CA LYS A 23 2.95 -10.57 5.92
C LYS A 23 1.70 -10.18 5.14
N LEU A 24 0.74 -9.57 5.82
CA LEU A 24 -0.39 -8.92 5.15
C LEU A 24 0.01 -7.48 4.85
N PHE A 25 0.26 -7.19 3.57
CA PHE A 25 0.56 -5.86 3.05
C PHE A 25 -0.74 -5.21 2.57
N SER A 26 -1.02 -3.98 3.01
CA SER A 26 -2.32 -3.34 2.83
C SER A 26 -2.17 -1.93 2.30
N PHE A 27 -3.08 -1.58 1.38
CA PHE A 27 -3.28 -0.22 0.89
C PHE A 27 -4.60 0.29 1.45
N MET A 28 -4.58 1.49 2.04
CA MET A 28 -5.74 2.14 2.62
C MET A 28 -5.84 3.59 2.14
N ILE A 29 -7.07 4.08 2.02
CA ILE A 29 -7.33 5.51 1.82
C ILE A 29 -7.94 6.12 3.07
N HIS A 30 -7.84 7.43 3.18
CA HIS A 30 -8.53 8.22 4.19
C HIS A 30 -9.76 8.89 3.55
N ASP A 31 -10.96 8.69 4.10
CA ASP A 31 -12.16 9.40 3.66
C ASP A 31 -12.31 10.79 4.31
N ALA A 32 -13.22 11.61 3.78
CA ALA A 32 -13.48 12.97 4.28
C ALA A 32 -13.93 13.05 5.75
N LEU A 33 -14.31 11.93 6.38
CA LEU A 33 -14.67 11.86 7.79
C LEU A 33 -13.49 11.40 8.67
N GLY A 34 -12.30 11.24 8.10
CA GLY A 34 -11.11 10.82 8.82
C GLY A 34 -11.00 9.31 9.00
N LYS A 35 -11.84 8.49 8.34
CA LYS A 35 -11.79 7.04 8.50
C LYS A 35 -10.92 6.40 7.43
N GLY A 36 -10.04 5.50 7.87
CA GLY A 36 -9.27 4.64 6.98
C GLY A 36 -10.14 3.55 6.37
N GLN A 37 -9.99 3.30 5.07
CA GLN A 37 -10.64 2.19 4.38
C GLN A 37 -9.64 1.44 3.50
N HIS A 38 -9.62 0.11 3.63
CA HIS A 38 -8.75 -0.74 2.82
C HIS A 38 -9.25 -0.80 1.37
N VAL A 39 -8.32 -0.62 0.43
CA VAL A 39 -8.56 -0.69 -1.01
C VAL A 39 -7.88 -1.89 -1.66
N GLN A 40 -6.78 -2.39 -1.07
CA GLN A 40 -6.15 -3.64 -1.47
C GLN A 40 -5.48 -4.34 -0.28
N HIS A 41 -5.49 -5.67 -0.31
CA HIS A 41 -4.70 -6.52 0.57
C HIS A 41 -3.88 -7.50 -0.26
N CYS A 42 -2.63 -7.69 0.12
CA CYS A 42 -1.71 -8.65 -0.49
C CYS A 42 -1.13 -9.52 0.62
N LEU A 43 -1.22 -10.84 0.47
CA LEU A 43 -0.45 -11.76 1.32
C LEU A 43 0.91 -11.98 0.68
N VAL A 44 1.97 -11.50 1.34
CA VAL A 44 3.34 -11.49 0.79
C VAL A 44 4.29 -12.32 1.64
N GLU A 45 5.20 -13.04 1.00
CA GLU A 45 6.21 -13.86 1.69
C GLU A 45 7.31 -13.03 2.37
N ASN A 46 7.57 -11.83 1.88
CA ASN A 46 8.57 -10.90 2.39
C ASN A 46 8.30 -9.48 1.88
N GLU A 47 8.96 -8.50 2.48
CA GLU A 47 8.93 -7.09 2.08
C GLU A 47 10.10 -6.73 1.16
N ARG A 48 10.62 -7.67 0.36
CA ARG A 48 11.68 -7.31 -0.59
C ARG A 48 11.12 -6.44 -1.70
N LYS A 49 12.00 -5.63 -2.27
CA LYS A 49 11.72 -4.74 -3.41
C LYS A 49 10.79 -5.32 -4.49
N GLU A 50 11.09 -6.51 -5.03
CA GLU A 50 10.31 -7.09 -6.13
C GLU A 50 8.88 -7.48 -5.71
N THR A 51 8.71 -7.95 -4.48
CA THR A 51 7.40 -8.31 -3.92
C THR A 51 6.52 -7.06 -3.75
N LEU A 52 7.11 -5.97 -3.24
CA LEU A 52 6.40 -4.70 -3.06
C LEU A 52 6.08 -4.03 -4.39
N ARG A 53 6.98 -4.09 -5.38
CA ARG A 53 6.71 -3.63 -6.75
C ARG A 53 5.50 -4.34 -7.33
N THR A 54 5.47 -5.67 -7.24
CA THR A 54 4.34 -6.47 -7.72
C THR A 54 3.03 -6.06 -7.06
N ALA A 55 3.03 -5.82 -5.74
CA ALA A 55 1.84 -5.35 -5.03
C ALA A 55 1.38 -3.95 -5.50
N CYS A 56 2.33 -3.03 -5.77
CA CYS A 56 2.04 -1.71 -6.31
C CYS A 56 1.50 -1.78 -7.75
N ASP A 57 2.08 -2.62 -8.60
CA ASP A 57 1.64 -2.80 -9.98
C ASP A 57 0.18 -3.32 -10.02
N GLN A 58 -0.14 -4.33 -9.20
CA GLN A 58 -1.52 -4.80 -9.07
C GLN A 58 -2.48 -3.74 -8.53
N PHE A 59 -2.03 -2.91 -7.59
CA PHE A 59 -2.83 -1.80 -7.09
C PHE A 59 -3.18 -0.82 -8.21
N LYS A 60 -2.20 -0.45 -9.05
CA LYS A 60 -2.41 0.47 -10.17
C LYS A 60 -3.30 -0.10 -11.26
N GLU A 61 -3.19 -1.40 -11.54
CA GLU A 61 -4.10 -2.08 -12.46
C GLU A 61 -5.55 -2.02 -11.99
N GLY A 62 -5.77 -2.13 -10.66
CA GLY A 62 -7.11 -2.04 -10.06
C GLY A 62 -7.61 -0.62 -9.80
N CYS A 63 -6.72 0.36 -9.70
CA CYS A 63 -7.00 1.75 -9.32
C CYS A 63 -6.43 2.72 -10.37
N PRO A 64 -7.12 2.96 -11.50
CA PRO A 64 -6.58 3.74 -12.62
C PRO A 64 -6.31 5.21 -12.28
N SER A 65 -6.86 5.75 -11.20
CA SER A 65 -6.60 7.10 -10.71
C SER A 65 -5.39 7.20 -9.76
N PHE A 66 -4.50 6.21 -9.74
CA PHE A 66 -3.33 6.19 -8.83
C PHE A 66 -2.41 7.39 -9.03
N ASP A 67 -2.41 8.02 -10.21
CA ASP A 67 -1.66 9.25 -10.50
C ASP A 67 -2.14 10.46 -9.67
N SER A 68 -3.28 10.34 -8.99
CA SER A 68 -3.81 11.38 -8.08
C SER A 68 -3.30 11.23 -6.64
N VAL A 69 -2.51 10.20 -6.33
CA VAL A 69 -1.86 10.06 -5.02
C VAL A 69 -0.87 11.19 -4.83
N ALA A 70 -1.11 12.04 -3.83
CA ALA A 70 -0.25 13.17 -3.50
C ALA A 70 0.64 12.88 -2.28
N VAL A 71 0.14 12.07 -1.35
CA VAL A 71 0.84 11.73 -0.10
C VAL A 71 0.73 10.24 0.15
N ILE A 72 1.88 9.62 0.44
CA ILE A 72 1.95 8.24 0.94
C ILE A 72 2.38 8.28 2.41
N ILE A 73 1.60 7.65 3.27
CA ILE A 73 1.89 7.48 4.69
C ILE A 73 2.27 6.01 4.91
N ILE A 74 3.41 5.79 5.55
CA ILE A 74 3.95 4.46 5.83
C ILE A 74 4.29 4.32 7.31
N ASP A 75 4.38 3.08 7.78
CA ASP A 75 4.97 2.80 9.09
C ASP A 75 6.44 3.24 9.14
N GLN A 76 6.90 3.67 10.31
CA GLN A 76 8.24 4.19 10.54
C GLN A 76 9.32 3.15 10.19
N ASP A 77 9.04 1.88 10.43
CA ASP A 77 9.98 0.77 10.20
C ASP A 77 9.90 0.20 8.77
N PHE A 78 9.20 0.88 7.85
CA PHE A 78 9.06 0.43 6.47
C PHE A 78 10.39 0.48 5.70
N THR A 79 10.87 -0.69 5.25
CA THR A 79 12.26 -0.85 4.79
C THR A 79 12.53 -0.43 3.35
N GLU A 80 11.50 -0.38 2.49
CA GLU A 80 11.67 -0.26 1.03
C GLU A 80 11.03 1.02 0.47
N LEU A 81 11.25 2.15 1.16
CA LEU A 81 10.75 3.47 0.73
C LEU A 81 11.13 3.82 -0.72
N ALA A 82 12.31 3.39 -1.18
CA ALA A 82 12.77 3.61 -2.55
C ALA A 82 11.82 3.01 -3.61
N VAL A 83 11.17 1.88 -3.29
CA VAL A 83 10.19 1.26 -4.20
C VAL A 83 8.98 2.16 -4.40
N LEU A 84 8.49 2.78 -3.32
CA LEU A 84 7.35 3.68 -3.39
C LEU A 84 7.67 4.91 -4.24
N GLY A 85 8.88 5.48 -4.11
CA GLY A 85 9.32 6.59 -4.95
C GLY A 85 9.51 6.23 -6.44
N GLU A 86 9.81 4.97 -6.76
CA GLU A 86 9.83 4.48 -8.14
C GLU A 86 8.42 4.22 -8.69
N GLN A 87 7.50 3.81 -7.82
CA GLN A 87 6.16 3.38 -8.19
C GLN A 87 5.15 4.56 -8.21
N PHE A 88 5.31 5.57 -7.37
CA PHE A 88 4.41 6.71 -7.28
C PHE A 88 5.23 8.00 -7.45
N PRO A 89 5.40 8.47 -8.70
CA PRO A 89 6.21 9.65 -9.01
C PRO A 89 5.58 10.98 -8.60
#